data_AF-A0A8E6B3Q9-F1
#
_entry.id   AF-A0A8E6B3Q9-F1
#
_cell.length_a   1.000
_cell.length_b   1.000
_cell.length_c   1.000
_cell.angle_alpha   90.00
_cell.angle_beta   90.00
_cell.angle_gamma   90.00
#
_symmetry.space_group_name_H-M   'P 1'
#
loop_
_entity.id
_entity.type
_entity.pdbx_description
1 polymer ?
#
loop_
_entity_poly.entity_id
_entity_poly.type
_entity_poly.pdbx_seq_one_letter_code
_entity_poly.pdbx_strand_id
1 'polypeptide(L)'
;MPGFLIFLTAFIALITICEHRSRAKFREKFPPISDEEFMANCRPGTNPEIALKVRRMISESLAVDYERVYPSSRFVEDLGAN
;
A
#
# COMPACT_ATOMS: atom_id res chain seq x y z
N MET A 1 -27.10 27.22 7.49
CA MET A 1 -26.62 25.85 7.72
C MET A 1 -25.12 25.80 8.04
N PRO A 2 -24.61 26.53 9.06
CA PRO A 2 -23.19 26.49 9.41
C PRO A 2 -22.77 25.18 10.08
N GLY A 3 -23.67 24.54 10.84
CA GLY A 3 -23.39 23.26 11.51
C GLY A 3 -23.02 22.15 10.53
N PHE A 4 -23.74 22.03 9.41
CA PHE A 4 -23.46 21.00 8.39
C PHE A 4 -22.06 21.14 7.77
N LEU A 5 -21.62 22.37 7.52
CA LEU A 5 -20.27 22.64 6.99
C LEU A 5 -19.19 22.26 8.00
N ILE A 6 -19.39 22.55 9.29
CA ILE A 6 -18.46 22.17 10.37
C ILE A 6 -18.40 20.64 10.53
N PHE A 7 -19.53 19.95 10.43
CA PHE A 7 -19.55 18.48 10.47
C PHE A 7 -18.84 17.86 9.26
N LEU A 8 -19.04 18.40 8.06
CA LEU A 8 -18.35 17.94 6.85
C LEU A 8 -16.83 18.11 6.95
N THR A 9 -16.36 19.27 7.38
CA THR A 9 -14.91 19.52 7.51
C THR A 9 -14.29 18.65 8.59
N ALA A 10 -14.96 18.47 9.73
CA ALA A 10 -14.51 17.57 10.79
C ALA A 10 -14.48 16.10 10.32
N PHE A 11 -15.47 15.66 9.53
CA PHE A 11 -15.53 14.31 9.01
C PHE A 11 -14.41 14.02 7.99
N ILE A 12 -14.17 14.94 7.06
CA ILE A 12 -13.05 14.83 6.10
C ILE A 12 -11.71 14.82 6.85
N ALA A 13 -11.54 15.71 7.85
CA ALA A 13 -10.33 15.74 8.66
C ALA A 13 -10.12 14.43 9.44
N LEU A 14 -11.19 13.81 9.95
CA LEU A 14 -11.11 12.52 10.62
C LEU A 14 -10.64 11.42 9.66
N ILE A 15 -11.23 11.36 8.46
CA ILE A 15 -10.85 10.38 7.43
C ILE A 15 -9.38 10.54 7.06
N THR A 16 -8.93 11.77 6.78
CA THR A 16 -7.53 12.01 6.39
C THR A 16 -6.56 11.66 7.52
N ILE A 17 -6.88 11.95 8.78
CA ILE A 17 -6.07 11.54 9.94
C ILE A 17 -6.00 10.01 10.07
N CYS A 18 -7.14 9.32 9.92
CA CYS A 18 -7.20 7.86 9.98
C CYS A 18 -6.36 7.22 8.87
N GLU A 19 -6.49 7.70 7.63
CA GLU A 19 -5.66 7.24 6.52
C GLU A 19 -4.19 7.53 6.75
N HIS A 20 -3.85 8.73 7.21
CA HIS A 20 -2.46 9.12 7.43
C HIS A 20 -1.80 8.25 8.52
N ARG A 21 -2.55 7.91 9.58
CA ARG A 21 -2.08 7.00 10.63
C ARG A 21 -1.93 5.57 10.12
N SER A 22 -2.85 5.10 9.28
CA SER A 22 -2.76 3.78 8.66
C SER A 22 -1.55 3.68 7.73
N ARG A 23 -1.36 4.68 6.85
CA ARG A 23 -0.21 4.79 5.95
C ARG A 23 1.11 4.87 6.72
N ALA A 24 1.16 5.57 7.85
CA ALA A 24 2.37 5.65 8.68
C ALA A 24 2.77 4.27 9.23
N LYS A 25 1.80 3.52 9.78
CA LYS A 25 2.05 2.14 10.26
C LYS A 25 2.47 1.21 9.12
N PHE A 26 1.86 1.35 7.94
CA PHE A 26 2.25 0.61 6.74
C PHE A 26 3.69 0.92 6.34
N ARG A 27 4.08 2.20 6.31
CA ARG A 27 5.44 2.63 5.95
C ARG A 27 6.52 2.13 6.92
N GLU A 28 6.16 1.99 8.21
CA GLU A 28 7.03 1.44 9.24
C GLU A 28 7.17 -0.09 9.08
N LYS A 29 6.07 -0.79 8.80
CA LYS A 29 6.06 -2.25 8.61
C LYS A 29 6.71 -2.70 7.30
N PHE A 30 6.59 -1.89 6.24
CA PHE A 30 7.06 -2.22 4.89
C PHE A 30 8.01 -1.13 4.39
N PRO A 31 9.31 -1.19 4.75
CA PRO A 31 10.33 -0.32 4.15
C PRO A 31 10.42 -0.53 2.63
N PRO A 32 10.93 0.43 1.86
CA PRO A 32 11.16 0.22 0.43
C PRO A 32 12.20 -0.89 0.21
N ILE A 33 11.96 -1.79 -0.73
CA ILE A 33 12.87 -2.89 -1.11
C ILE A 33 13.19 -2.87 -2.60
N SER A 34 14.42 -3.26 -2.96
CA SER A 34 14.85 -3.36 -4.35
C SER A 34 14.19 -4.54 -5.09
N ASP A 35 14.44 -4.67 -6.39
CA ASP A 35 13.96 -5.82 -7.16
C ASP A 35 14.69 -7.11 -6.74
N GLU A 36 15.98 -7.03 -6.41
CA GLU A 36 16.77 -8.16 -5.93
C GLU A 36 16.26 -8.65 -4.57
N GLU A 37 15.97 -7.74 -3.65
CA GLU A 37 15.41 -8.07 -2.32
C GLU A 37 14.00 -8.63 -2.43
N PHE A 38 13.17 -8.06 -3.32
CA PHE A 38 11.84 -8.60 -3.60
C PHE A 38 11.94 -10.04 -4.12
N MET A 39 12.84 -10.29 -5.07
CA MET A 39 13.07 -11.63 -5.62
C MET A 39 13.66 -12.60 -4.62
N ALA A 40 14.52 -12.15 -3.71
CA ALA A 40 15.04 -12.96 -2.61
C ALA A 40 13.94 -13.42 -1.63
N ASN A 41 12.86 -12.64 -1.51
CA ASN A 41 11.69 -12.96 -0.70
C ASN A 41 10.64 -13.80 -1.45
N CYS A 42 10.78 -13.97 -2.77
CA CYS A 42 9.92 -14.85 -3.54
C CYS A 42 10.25 -16.33 -3.29
N ARG A 43 9.31 -17.21 -3.61
CA ARG A 43 9.55 -18.65 -3.51
C ARG A 43 10.64 -19.08 -4.51
N PRO A 44 11.49 -20.08 -4.17
CA PRO A 44 12.45 -20.62 -5.10
C PRO A 44 11.78 -21.11 -6.39
N GLY A 45 12.36 -20.79 -7.55
CA GLY A 45 11.80 -21.12 -8.86
C GLY A 45 10.73 -20.15 -9.37
N THR A 46 10.43 -19.07 -8.64
CA THR A 46 9.60 -17.98 -9.17
C THR A 46 10.30 -17.33 -10.36
N ASN A 47 9.58 -17.20 -11.48
CA ASN A 47 10.07 -16.50 -12.66
C ASN A 47 10.21 -15.00 -12.35
N PRO A 48 11.42 -14.41 -12.45
CA PRO A 48 11.65 -13.02 -12.10
C PRO A 48 10.86 -12.02 -12.94
N GLU A 49 10.76 -12.26 -14.25
CA GLU A 49 10.04 -11.37 -15.17
C GLU A 49 8.57 -11.29 -14.81
N ILE A 50 7.93 -12.44 -14.53
CA ILE A 50 6.52 -12.49 -14.14
C ILE A 50 6.34 -11.81 -12.78
N ALA A 51 7.21 -12.09 -11.80
CA ALA A 51 7.07 -11.56 -10.45
C ALA A 51 7.19 -10.04 -10.40
N LEU A 52 8.20 -9.46 -11.09
CA LEU A 52 8.37 -8.02 -11.18
C LEU A 52 7.26 -7.34 -11.99
N LYS A 53 6.76 -8.01 -13.04
CA LYS A 53 5.60 -7.51 -13.79
C LYS A 53 4.35 -7.45 -12.91
N VAL A 54 4.06 -8.51 -12.13
CA VAL A 54 2.95 -8.54 -11.19
C VAL A 54 3.13 -7.46 -10.11
N ARG A 55 4.34 -7.30 -9.57
CA ARG A 55 4.67 -6.24 -8.61
C ARG A 55 4.30 -4.85 -9.16
N ARG A 56 4.66 -4.56 -10.42
CA ARG A 56 4.30 -3.31 -11.10
C ARG A 56 2.79 -3.16 -11.30
N MET A 57 2.09 -4.22 -11.74
CA MET A 57 0.63 -4.16 -11.90
C MET A 57 -0.08 -3.83 -10.58
N ILE A 58 0.38 -4.40 -9.47
CA ILE A 58 -0.18 -4.15 -8.15
C ILE A 58 0.06 -2.69 -7.74
N SER A 59 1.28 -2.18 -7.91
CA SER A 59 1.58 -0.78 -7.58
C SER A 59 0.74 0.20 -8.37
N GLU A 60 0.55 -0.07 -9.67
CA GLU A 60 -0.26 0.78 -10.55
C GLU A 60 -1.75 0.69 -10.21
N SER A 61 -2.27 -0.52 -10.02
CA SER A 61 -3.71 -0.74 -9.81
C SER A 61 -4.19 -0.21 -8.46
N LEU A 62 -3.37 -0.32 -7.41
CA LEU A 62 -3.73 0.08 -6.05
C LEU A 62 -3.17 1.45 -5.65
N ALA A 63 -2.48 2.14 -6.58
CA ALA A 63 -1.78 3.40 -6.33
C ALA A 63 -0.86 3.34 -5.08
N VAL A 64 -0.20 2.19 -4.89
CA VAL A 64 0.79 1.96 -3.83
C VAL A 64 2.19 2.10 -4.40
N ASP A 65 3.14 2.47 -3.54
CA ASP A 65 4.55 2.60 -3.92
C ASP A 65 5.12 1.24 -4.36
N TYR A 66 5.74 1.20 -5.55
CA TYR A 66 6.31 -0.02 -6.15
C TYR A 66 7.30 -0.71 -5.20
N GLU A 67 8.16 0.09 -4.58
CA GLU A 67 9.18 -0.39 -3.66
C GLU A 67 8.58 -0.98 -2.38
N ARG A 68 7.31 -0.73 -2.09
CA ARG A 68 6.61 -1.21 -0.88
C ARG A 68 5.62 -2.33 -1.14
N VAL A 69 5.61 -2.89 -2.35
CA VAL A 69 4.88 -4.12 -2.66
C VAL A 69 5.76 -5.31 -2.31
N TYR A 70 5.39 -6.05 -1.26
CA TYR A 70 6.09 -7.27 -0.82
C TYR A 70 5.37 -8.53 -1.29
N PRO A 71 6.09 -9.64 -1.57
CA PRO A 71 5.46 -10.92 -1.91
C PRO A 71 4.51 -11.46 -0.84
N SER A 72 4.73 -11.08 0.43
CA SER A 72 3.91 -11.47 1.58
C SER A 72 2.77 -10.50 1.90
N SER A 73 2.64 -9.39 1.17
CA SER A 73 1.60 -8.40 1.42
C SER A 73 0.21 -9.00 1.20
N ARG A 74 -0.72 -8.74 2.11
CA ARG A 74 -2.13 -9.04 1.90
C ARG A 74 -2.81 -7.92 1.12
N PHE A 75 -3.55 -8.28 0.08
CA PHE A 75 -4.22 -7.30 -0.78
C PHE A 75 -5.16 -6.35 -0.03
N VAL A 76 -5.95 -6.87 0.91
CA VAL A 76 -6.94 -6.06 1.63
C VAL A 76 -6.30 -5.36 2.83
N GLU A 77 -5.64 -6.12 3.70
CA GLU A 77 -5.18 -5.62 5.00
C GLU A 77 -3.92 -4.77 4.92
N ASP A 78 -3.03 -5.07 3.96
CA ASP A 78 -1.79 -4.33 3.79
C ASP A 78 -1.89 -3.34 2.62
N LEU A 79 -2.52 -3.70 1.49
CA LEU A 79 -2.57 -2.87 0.28
C LEU A 79 -3.89 -2.11 0.05
N GLY A 80 -4.92 -2.36 0.85
CA GLY A 80 -6.18 -1.61 0.80
C GLY A 80 -7.03 -1.86 -0.45
N ALA A 81 -6.89 -3.02 -1.11
CA ALA A 81 -7.74 -3.42 -2.22
C ALA A 81 -9.18 -3.66 -1.74
N ASN A 82 -10.04 -2.66 -1.89
CA ASN A 82 -11.47 -2.65 -1.54
C ASN A 82 -12.32 -2.20 -2.72
#